data_AF-C1BG95-F1
#
_entry.id   AF-C1BG95-F1
#
_cell.length_a   1.000
_cell.length_b   1.000
_cell.length_c   1.000
_cell.angle_alpha   90.00
_cell.angle_beta   90.00
_cell.angle_gamma   90.00
#
_symmetry.space_group_name_H-M   'P 1'
#
loop_
_entity.id
_entity.type
_entity.pdbx_description
1 polymer ?
#
loop_
_entity_poly.entity_id
_entity_poly.type
_entity_poly.pdbx_seq_one_letter_code
_entity_poly.pdbx_strand_id
1 'polypeptide(L)'
;MGYSSRRRANEEWKNTACVDKVRELVLDNSRSNEGKIEGLTEEFVNLEFLSLINVGLFSVSNLPRLGKLKKLELGDNRISGGLDVLAEKLPNLTHLNLSGNKLKDISTLEPLKKLGSLKCLDLFNCEVTNLNDYRESEG
;
A
#
# COMPACT_ATOMS: atom_id res chain seq x y z
N MET A 1 22.85 -7.45 29.25
CA MET A 1 21.70 -6.99 30.07
C MET A 1 21.24 -5.68 29.46
N GLY A 2 20.13 -5.51 28.77
CA GLY A 2 18.87 -6.24 28.77
C GLY A 2 17.75 -5.20 28.90
N TYR A 3 17.53 -4.37 27.88
CA TYR A 3 16.37 -3.49 27.82
C TYR A 3 15.47 -3.94 26.68
N SER A 4 14.74 -5.02 26.98
CA SER A 4 13.50 -5.34 26.31
C SER A 4 12.48 -4.28 26.70
N SER A 5 12.08 -3.44 25.75
CA SER A 5 10.89 -2.63 25.86
C SER A 5 10.16 -2.71 24.52
N ARG A 6 9.66 -3.91 24.22
CA ARG A 6 8.50 -4.09 23.32
C ARG A 6 7.32 -3.35 23.96
N ARG A 7 7.29 -2.02 23.82
CA ARG A 7 6.07 -1.24 24.03
C ARG A 7 5.12 -1.66 22.91
N ARG A 8 4.08 -2.41 23.27
CA ARG A 8 3.01 -2.82 22.37
C ARG A 8 2.39 -1.56 21.77
N ALA A 9 2.56 -1.36 20.47
CA ALA A 9 1.95 -0.28 19.72
C ALA A 9 0.40 -0.40 19.61
N ASN A 10 -0.23 -1.40 20.24
CA ASN A 10 -1.63 -1.76 19.99
C ASN A 10 -2.66 -1.08 20.91
N GLU A 11 -2.27 -0.29 21.92
CA GLU A 11 -3.22 0.28 22.90
C GLU A 11 -3.29 1.81 22.93
N GLU A 12 -2.22 2.54 22.56
CA GLU A 12 -2.22 4.02 22.64
C GLU A 12 -2.93 4.73 21.47
N TRP A 13 -3.13 4.06 20.32
CA TRP A 13 -3.82 4.67 19.17
C TRP A 13 -5.34 4.77 19.36
N LYS A 14 -5.92 3.98 20.27
CA LYS A 14 -7.37 3.92 20.47
C LYS A 14 -7.96 5.16 21.14
N ASN A 15 -7.13 6.06 21.68
CA ASN A 15 -7.63 7.12 22.56
C ASN A 15 -7.06 8.52 22.32
N THR A 16 -6.34 8.78 21.22
CA THR A 16 -5.62 10.07 21.07
C THR A 16 -5.47 10.64 19.65
N ALA A 17 -6.42 10.42 18.75
CA ALA A 17 -6.55 11.24 17.54
C ALA A 17 -7.95 11.12 16.94
N CYS A 18 -8.57 12.26 16.62
CA CYS A 18 -9.65 12.33 15.63
C CYS A 18 -9.09 11.79 14.30
N VAL A 19 -9.23 10.49 14.03
CA VAL A 19 -8.74 9.82 12.81
C VAL A 19 -9.31 10.46 11.54
N ASP A 20 -10.48 11.09 11.66
CA ASP A 20 -11.12 11.92 10.66
C ASP A 20 -10.31 13.19 10.32
N LYS A 21 -9.36 13.64 11.14
CA LYS A 21 -8.48 14.78 10.82
C LYS A 21 -7.17 14.38 10.16
N VAL A 22 -6.84 13.08 10.16
CA VAL A 22 -5.58 12.57 9.62
C VAL A 22 -5.63 12.65 8.10
N ARG A 23 -4.65 13.35 7.51
CA ARG A 23 -4.46 13.45 6.05
C ARG A 23 -3.28 12.65 5.55
N GLU A 24 -2.31 12.39 6.42
CA GLU A 24 -1.07 11.71 6.09
C GLU A 24 -0.76 10.70 7.19
N LEU A 25 -0.43 9.47 6.79
CA LEU A 25 -0.07 8.41 7.71
C LEU A 25 1.15 7.66 7.17
N VAL A 26 2.23 7.66 7.94
CA VAL A 26 3.49 6.99 7.61
C VAL A 26 3.76 5.92 8.66
N LEU A 27 3.81 4.67 8.22
CA LEU A 27 4.00 3.49 9.07
C LEU A 27 5.22 2.67 8.64
N ASP A 28 6.15 3.29 7.91
CA ASP A 28 7.31 2.62 7.35
C ASP A 28 8.13 1.88 8.42
N ASN A 29 8.69 0.73 8.06
CA ASN A 29 9.47 -0.15 8.94
C ASN A 29 8.70 -0.70 10.15
N SER A 30 7.39 -0.47 10.23
CA SER A 30 6.52 -1.14 11.22
C SER A 30 6.30 -2.59 10.82
N ARG A 31 5.87 -3.43 11.77
CA ARG A 31 5.58 -4.83 11.46
C ARG A 31 4.10 -5.01 11.15
N SER A 32 3.78 -5.48 9.95
CA SER A 32 2.44 -5.97 9.60
C SER A 32 2.05 -7.20 10.43
N ASN A 33 0.75 -7.40 10.62
CA ASN A 33 0.22 -8.58 11.27
C ASN A 33 0.01 -9.68 10.22
N GLU A 34 0.85 -10.71 10.27
CA GLU A 34 0.81 -11.81 9.29
C GLU A 34 0.78 -11.31 7.84
N GLY A 35 1.55 -10.27 7.53
CA GLY A 35 1.64 -9.70 6.18
C GLY A 35 0.38 -8.97 5.69
N LYS A 36 -0.51 -8.59 6.62
CA LYS A 36 -1.72 -7.79 6.38
C LYS A 36 -1.68 -6.48 7.16
N ILE A 37 -2.47 -5.52 6.72
CA ILE A 37 -2.59 -4.20 7.36
C ILE A 37 -3.40 -4.35 8.65
N GLU A 38 -2.99 -3.70 9.75
CA GLU A 38 -3.73 -3.71 11.03
C GLU A 38 -3.99 -2.27 11.47
N GLY A 39 -5.15 -2.01 12.09
CA GLY A 39 -5.50 -0.70 12.66
C GLY A 39 -5.97 0.36 11.66
N LEU A 40 -5.88 0.10 10.35
CA LEU A 40 -6.43 0.97 9.31
C LEU A 40 -7.91 0.65 9.07
N THR A 41 -8.79 1.63 9.25
CA THR A 41 -10.25 1.50 9.12
C THR A 41 -10.81 2.51 8.10
N GLU A 42 -12.09 2.41 7.77
CA GLU A 42 -12.78 3.39 6.90
C GLU A 42 -12.99 4.76 7.57
N GLU A 43 -12.67 4.89 8.87
CA GLU A 43 -12.79 6.15 9.62
C GLU A 43 -11.73 7.19 9.26
N PHE A 44 -10.67 6.77 8.55
CA PHE A 44 -9.64 7.63 7.97
C PHE A 44 -10.16 8.39 6.72
N VAL A 45 -11.33 9.02 6.86
CA VAL A 45 -12.12 9.62 5.78
C VAL A 45 -11.43 10.79 5.06
N ASN A 46 -10.41 11.38 5.68
CA ASN A 46 -9.63 12.49 5.14
C ASN A 46 -8.19 12.11 4.76
N LEU A 47 -7.83 10.83 4.80
CA LEU A 47 -6.49 10.38 4.46
C LEU A 47 -6.21 10.56 2.96
N GLU A 48 -5.18 11.32 2.64
CA GLU A 48 -4.73 11.64 1.28
C GLU A 48 -3.41 10.92 0.93
N PHE A 49 -2.57 10.66 1.94
CA PHE A 49 -1.28 9.97 1.80
C PHE A 49 -1.12 8.84 2.82
N LEU A 50 -0.72 7.67 2.34
CA LEU A 50 -0.42 6.49 3.15
C LEU A 50 0.91 5.88 2.73
N SER A 51 1.82 5.71 3.69
CA SER A 51 3.09 5.02 3.49
C SER A 51 3.20 3.80 4.39
N LEU A 52 3.49 2.66 3.75
CA LEU A 52 3.61 1.33 4.33
C LEU A 52 4.89 0.65 3.80
N ILE A 53 5.99 1.41 3.68
CA ILE A 53 7.24 0.92 3.11
C ILE A 53 7.91 -0.04 4.09
N ASN A 54 8.41 -1.18 3.58
CA ASN A 54 9.16 -2.16 4.36
C ASN A 54 8.41 -2.64 5.62
N VAL A 55 7.10 -2.90 5.51
CA VAL A 55 6.30 -3.41 6.63
C VAL A 55 6.01 -4.91 6.55
N GLY A 56 6.51 -5.57 5.50
CA GLY A 56 6.42 -7.01 5.31
C GLY A 56 5.07 -7.50 4.79
N LEU A 57 4.29 -6.63 4.11
CA LEU A 57 3.03 -7.02 3.48
C LEU A 57 3.27 -8.04 2.38
N PHE A 58 2.41 -9.05 2.29
CA PHE A 58 2.29 -9.87 1.08
C PHE A 58 0.94 -9.67 0.38
N SER A 59 0.00 -8.96 1.01
CA SER A 59 -1.34 -8.69 0.46
C SER A 59 -1.84 -7.31 0.87
N VAL A 60 -2.64 -6.71 -0.01
CA VAL A 60 -3.39 -5.46 0.21
C VAL A 60 -4.90 -5.70 0.28
N SER A 61 -5.33 -6.96 0.31
CA SER A 61 -6.74 -7.38 0.26
C SER A 61 -7.62 -6.79 1.37
N ASN A 62 -7.03 -6.43 2.51
CA ASN A 62 -7.76 -5.89 3.65
C ASN A 62 -7.66 -4.37 3.79
N LEU A 63 -7.27 -3.67 2.71
CA LEU A 63 -7.37 -2.22 2.67
C LEU A 63 -8.83 -1.78 2.87
N PRO A 64 -9.11 -0.87 3.82
CA PRO A 64 -10.42 -0.25 3.92
C PRO A 64 -10.66 0.67 2.72
N ARG A 65 -11.91 1.05 2.49
CA ARG A 65 -12.22 2.08 1.50
C ARG A 65 -11.69 3.44 1.96
N LEU A 66 -10.74 3.99 1.23
CA LEU A 66 -10.12 5.30 1.52
C LEU A 66 -10.40 6.25 0.37
N GLY A 67 -11.59 6.85 0.40
CA GLY A 67 -12.13 7.62 -0.72
C GLY A 67 -11.31 8.87 -1.09
N LYS A 68 -10.50 9.43 -0.18
CA LYS A 68 -9.67 10.62 -0.46
C LYS A 68 -8.20 10.31 -0.70
N LEU A 69 -7.79 9.03 -0.65
CA LEU A 69 -6.39 8.65 -0.80
C LEU A 69 -5.92 8.95 -2.22
N LYS A 70 -4.86 9.75 -2.34
CA LYS A 70 -4.27 10.16 -3.62
C LYS A 70 -2.92 9.48 -3.85
N LYS A 71 -2.19 9.16 -2.79
CA LYS A 71 -0.85 8.60 -2.87
C LYS A 71 -0.67 7.44 -1.89
N LEU A 72 -0.21 6.31 -2.42
CA LEU A 72 0.04 5.09 -1.68
C LEU A 72 1.46 4.58 -1.95
N GLU A 73 2.24 4.44 -0.88
CA GLU A 73 3.60 3.91 -0.93
C GLU A 73 3.64 2.50 -0.31
N LEU A 74 3.93 1.50 -1.13
CA LEU A 74 4.04 0.07 -0.75
C LEU A 74 5.43 -0.50 -1.05
N GLY A 75 6.44 0.37 -1.16
CA GLY A 75 7.82 -0.02 -1.45
C GLY A 75 8.37 -1.09 -0.50
N ASP A 76 9.28 -1.93 -1.00
CA ASP A 76 10.02 -2.93 -0.22
C ASP A 76 9.13 -3.88 0.59
N ASN A 77 8.02 -4.32 0.00
CA ASN A 77 7.15 -5.35 0.56
C ASN A 77 7.32 -6.68 -0.20
N ARG A 78 6.37 -7.61 -0.02
CA ARG A 78 6.38 -8.96 -0.62
C ARG A 78 5.09 -9.23 -1.40
N ILE A 79 4.43 -8.17 -1.87
CA ILE A 79 3.17 -8.27 -2.62
C ILE A 79 3.45 -8.93 -3.96
N SER A 80 2.65 -9.91 -4.35
CA SER A 80 2.81 -10.64 -5.61
C SER A 80 1.55 -10.64 -6.49
N GLY A 81 0.48 -9.92 -6.09
CA GLY A 81 -0.78 -9.85 -6.81
C GLY A 81 -1.92 -9.32 -5.95
N GLY A 82 -3.18 -9.60 -6.35
CA GLY A 82 -4.38 -9.15 -5.64
C GLY A 82 -4.56 -7.64 -5.67
N LEU A 83 -4.16 -7.00 -6.76
CA LEU A 83 -4.18 -5.54 -6.93
C LEU A 83 -5.57 -5.01 -7.33
N ASP A 84 -6.52 -5.89 -7.65
CA ASP A 84 -7.90 -5.56 -8.01
C ASP A 84 -8.63 -4.79 -6.91
N VAL A 85 -8.33 -5.10 -5.65
CA VAL A 85 -8.86 -4.38 -4.48
C VAL A 85 -8.54 -2.89 -4.49
N LEU A 86 -7.42 -2.47 -5.10
CA LEU A 86 -7.02 -1.07 -5.12
C LEU A 86 -8.04 -0.23 -5.90
N ALA A 87 -8.55 -0.75 -7.02
CA ALA A 87 -9.55 -0.05 -7.83
C ALA A 87 -10.90 0.09 -7.11
N GLU A 88 -11.27 -0.91 -6.30
CA GLU A 88 -12.51 -0.87 -5.50
C GLU A 88 -12.39 0.10 -4.32
N LYS A 89 -11.26 0.06 -3.61
CA LYS A 89 -11.09 0.75 -2.32
C LYS A 89 -10.53 2.16 -2.44
N LEU A 90 -9.77 2.45 -3.49
CA LEU A 90 -8.99 3.69 -3.66
C LEU A 90 -9.35 4.41 -4.98
N PRO A 91 -10.61 4.84 -5.17
CA PRO A 91 -11.08 5.34 -6.47
C PRO A 91 -10.37 6.62 -6.96
N ASN A 92 -9.74 7.37 -6.06
CA ASN A 92 -9.06 8.64 -6.35
C ASN A 92 -7.53 8.53 -6.31
N LEU A 93 -6.97 7.30 -6.33
CA LEU A 93 -5.54 7.09 -6.29
C LEU A 93 -4.87 7.62 -7.56
N THR A 94 -3.86 8.46 -7.38
CA THR A 94 -3.10 9.11 -8.48
C THR A 94 -1.65 8.66 -8.53
N HIS A 95 -1.08 8.25 -7.41
CA HIS A 95 0.31 7.81 -7.27
C HIS A 95 0.37 6.50 -6.51
N LEU A 96 1.01 5.49 -7.10
CA LEU A 96 1.20 4.17 -6.51
C LEU A 96 2.67 3.76 -6.65
N ASN A 97 3.33 3.50 -5.53
CA ASN A 97 4.64 2.90 -5.52
C ASN A 97 4.54 1.44 -5.09
N LEU A 98 4.93 0.52 -5.98
CA LEU A 98 5.01 -0.92 -5.76
C LEU A 98 6.46 -1.42 -5.90
N SER A 99 7.46 -0.54 -5.88
CA SER A 99 8.87 -0.92 -5.98
C SER A 99 9.28 -1.97 -4.94
N GLY A 100 10.25 -2.82 -5.30
CA GLY A 100 10.80 -3.84 -4.40
C GLY A 100 9.79 -4.93 -3.98
N ASN A 101 8.69 -5.11 -4.72
CA ASN A 101 7.71 -6.18 -4.49
C ASN A 101 7.97 -7.40 -5.39
N LYS A 102 7.18 -8.47 -5.21
CA LYS A 102 7.32 -9.76 -5.90
C LYS A 102 6.37 -9.89 -7.10
N LEU A 103 6.20 -8.80 -7.85
CA LEU A 103 5.38 -8.76 -9.06
C LEU A 103 6.21 -9.31 -10.22
N LYS A 104 5.81 -10.47 -10.76
CA LYS A 104 6.59 -11.23 -11.75
C LYS A 104 6.09 -11.07 -13.18
N ASP A 105 4.78 -11.03 -13.36
CA ASP A 105 4.16 -11.10 -14.69
C ASP A 105 3.33 -9.85 -14.98
N ILE A 106 3.26 -9.45 -16.25
CA ILE A 106 2.42 -8.32 -16.71
C ILE A 106 0.96 -8.53 -16.32
N SER A 107 0.47 -9.76 -16.35
CA SER A 107 -0.90 -10.12 -15.94
C SER A 107 -1.22 -9.75 -14.49
N THR A 108 -0.22 -9.70 -13.60
CA THR A 108 -0.41 -9.26 -12.20
C THR A 108 -0.72 -7.76 -12.09
N LEU A 109 -0.36 -6.98 -13.11
CA LEU A 109 -0.56 -5.53 -13.18
C LEU A 109 -1.87 -5.15 -13.90
N GLU A 110 -2.48 -6.07 -14.68
CA GLU A 110 -3.74 -5.84 -15.39
C GLU A 110 -4.84 -5.19 -14.53
N PRO A 111 -5.04 -5.56 -13.25
CA PRO A 111 -6.04 -4.90 -12.41
C PRO A 111 -5.83 -3.40 -12.23
N LEU A 112 -4.58 -2.91 -12.33
CA LEU A 112 -4.24 -1.49 -12.20
C LEU A 112 -4.83 -0.64 -13.34
N LYS A 113 -5.18 -1.24 -14.50
CA LYS A 113 -5.90 -0.54 -15.57
C LYS A 113 -7.26 0.02 -15.13
N LYS A 114 -7.84 -0.55 -14.07
CA LYS A 114 -9.11 -0.08 -13.48
C LYS A 114 -8.95 1.18 -12.62
N LEU A 115 -7.72 1.58 -12.28
CA LEU A 115 -7.43 2.81 -11.55
C LEU A 115 -7.45 4.01 -12.52
N GLY A 116 -8.65 4.48 -12.87
CA GLY A 116 -8.83 5.54 -13.87
C GLY A 116 -8.18 6.90 -13.53
N SER A 117 -7.80 7.12 -12.26
CA SER A 117 -7.13 8.34 -11.80
C SER A 117 -5.61 8.21 -11.71
N LEU A 118 -5.04 7.03 -11.95
CA LEU A 118 -3.61 6.76 -11.74
C LEU A 118 -2.76 7.50 -12.77
N LYS A 119 -1.79 8.28 -12.29
CA LYS A 119 -0.87 9.10 -13.10
C LYS A 119 0.58 8.67 -12.98
N CYS A 120 0.94 8.07 -11.84
CA CYS A 120 2.29 7.65 -11.54
C CYS A 120 2.26 6.24 -10.93
N LEU A 121 3.03 5.35 -11.54
CA LEU A 121 3.23 3.98 -11.09
C LEU A 121 4.73 3.70 -11.05
N ASP A 122 5.24 3.35 -9.88
CA ASP A 122 6.61 2.89 -9.70
C ASP A 122 6.65 1.37 -9.47
N LEU A 123 7.45 0.68 -10.28
CA LEU A 123 7.65 -0.76 -10.26
C LEU A 123 9.14 -1.12 -10.15
N PHE A 124 10.01 -0.16 -9.83
CA PHE A 124 11.45 -0.39 -9.75
C PHE A 124 11.77 -1.59 -8.84
N ASN A 125 12.75 -2.41 -9.22
CA ASN A 125 13.13 -3.60 -8.46
C ASN A 125 12.03 -4.68 -8.32
N CYS A 126 11.00 -4.67 -9.17
CA CYS A 126 10.10 -5.82 -9.33
C CYS A 126 10.61 -6.78 -10.41
N GLU A 127 10.29 -8.07 -10.30
CA GLU A 127 10.71 -9.07 -11.29
C GLU A 127 10.15 -8.79 -12.70
N VAL A 128 8.93 -8.22 -12.78
CA VAL A 128 8.26 -7.83 -14.03
C VAL A 128 9.06 -6.84 -14.87
N THR A 129 9.93 -6.02 -14.26
CA THR A 129 10.72 -5.03 -15.00
C THR A 129 11.86 -5.65 -15.81
N ASN A 130 12.14 -6.95 -15.61
CA ASN A 130 13.14 -7.69 -16.38
C ASN A 130 12.56 -8.32 -17.65
N LEU A 131 11.25 -8.23 -17.87
CA LEU A 131 10.62 -8.70 -19.10
C LEU A 131 10.95 -7.72 -20.24
N ASN A 132 11.26 -8.26 -21.41
CA ASN A 132 11.64 -7.46 -22.58
C ASN A 132 10.57 -6.42 -22.93
N ASP A 133 9.30 -6.80 -22.83
CA ASP A 133 8.18 -6.00 -23.32
C ASP A 133 7.47 -5.24 -22.16
N TYR A 134 8.10 -5.12 -20.97
CA TYR A 134 7.40 -4.58 -19.79
C TYR A 134 6.97 -3.10 -19.95
N ARG A 135 7.67 -2.35 -20.80
CA ARG A 135 7.36 -0.94 -21.15
C ARG A 135 6.68 -0.78 -22.49
N GLU A 136 6.49 -1.88 -23.22
CA GLU A 136 5.78 -1.81 -24.49
C GLU A 136 4.29 -1.64 -24.20
N SER A 137 3.78 -0.46 -24.52
CA SER A 137 2.34 -0.26 -24.62
C SER A 137 1.90 -0.88 -25.95
N GLU A 138 1.12 -1.96 -25.91
CA GLU A 138 0.23 -2.27 -27.04
C GLU A 138 -0.60 -1.00 -27.30
N GLY A 139 -0.38 -0.39 -28.46
CA GLY A 139 -0.98 0.88 -28.88
C GLY A 139 -2.47 0.77 -29.19
#